data_AF-A0A535F763-F1
#
_entry.id   AF-A0A535F763-F1
#
_cell.length_a   1.000
_cell.length_b   1.000
_cell.length_c   1.000
_cell.angle_alpha   90.00
_cell.angle_beta   90.00
_cell.angle_gamma   90.00
#
_symmetry.space_group_name_H-M   'P 1'
#
loop_
_entity.id
_entity.type
_entity.pdbx_description
1 polymer ?
#
loop_
_entity_poly.entity_id
_entity_poly.type
_entity_poly.pdbx_seq_one_letter_code
_entity_poly.pdbx_strand_id
1 'polypeptide(L)'
;MLVVQNTPDGRELAQIPALAGVSVLPLEVERTTSKFDLTLFVAESEQGLHCQLEYSTDLFEEATITRLLAHFSTLLEGVVHNPHLPLPELPLLTEGEREQLLVQWNATQSDYPQDRCVHQLFEEQVELTPDAVALVFEDQMLTYAHLDGVANRLAHYLQEFLIGPESFFGVLMRRSVEMLIGVLSILKAGGTVVPIDPELPKARISYLLSDARITVLLTQHQLQALWQEQTVHLVVIERDWQVITQGPSTHSESQVQAENLCYVIYTSGSTGTPKGVGVPHRVLVNLLFWHCRHLLGGARTLQFAALSFDVSFYELFAAWCSGGMLFLVAEALRPDVAALACFLEERAIEKVILPVVILHQLAREMAVQQS
;
A
#
# COMPACT_ATOMS: atom_id res chain seq x y z
N MET A 1 -32.78 -9.90 -9.17
CA MET A 1 -33.85 -8.95 -9.59
C MET A 1 -34.80 -8.73 -8.42
N LEU A 2 -35.00 -7.49 -7.98
CA LEU A 2 -35.98 -7.15 -6.92
C LEU A 2 -37.36 -6.94 -7.55
N VAL A 3 -38.38 -7.63 -7.03
CA VAL A 3 -39.78 -7.40 -7.42
C VAL A 3 -40.56 -6.90 -6.21
N VAL A 4 -41.25 -5.77 -6.35
CA VAL A 4 -42.20 -5.25 -5.35
C VAL A 4 -43.61 -5.62 -5.77
N GLN A 5 -44.36 -6.33 -4.93
CA GLN A 5 -45.76 -6.65 -5.16
C GLN A 5 -46.64 -5.93 -4.14
N ASN A 6 -47.52 -5.05 -4.62
CA ASN A 6 -48.52 -4.32 -3.83
C ASN A 6 -49.91 -4.56 -4.44
N THR A 7 -50.39 -5.79 -4.39
CA THR A 7 -51.74 -6.19 -4.81
C THR A 7 -52.64 -6.34 -3.59
N PRO A 8 -53.94 -5.94 -3.66
CA PRO A 8 -54.89 -6.11 -2.57
C PRO A 8 -54.95 -7.56 -2.09
N ASP A 9 -55.00 -7.76 -0.77
CA ASP A 9 -55.08 -9.10 -0.19
C ASP A 9 -56.46 -9.74 -0.50
N GLY A 10 -56.50 -11.07 -0.60
CA GLY A 10 -57.68 -11.84 -1.03
C GLY A 10 -58.93 -11.68 -0.14
N ARG A 11 -58.85 -10.90 0.95
CA ARG A 11 -59.98 -10.56 1.83
C ARG A 11 -61.05 -9.72 1.12
N GLU A 12 -60.71 -9.02 0.04
CA GLU A 12 -61.71 -8.35 -0.82
C GLU A 12 -62.54 -9.34 -1.65
N LEU A 13 -62.08 -10.60 -1.84
CA LEU A 13 -62.85 -11.63 -2.54
C LEU A 13 -64.12 -12.04 -1.77
N ALA A 14 -64.15 -11.84 -0.45
CA ALA A 14 -65.34 -12.05 0.38
C ALA A 14 -66.45 -11.02 0.14
N GLN A 15 -66.15 -9.91 -0.56
CA GLN A 15 -67.12 -8.86 -0.92
C GLN A 15 -67.72 -9.04 -2.32
N ILE A 16 -67.37 -10.11 -3.04
CA ILE A 16 -67.95 -10.41 -4.35
C ILE A 16 -69.43 -10.79 -4.16
N PRO A 17 -70.39 -10.05 -4.75
CA PRO A 17 -71.83 -10.27 -4.53
C PRO A 17 -72.32 -11.68 -4.91
N ALA A 18 -71.62 -12.34 -5.84
CA ALA A 18 -71.90 -13.70 -6.27
C ALA A 18 -71.51 -14.80 -5.26
N LEU A 19 -70.82 -14.45 -4.16
CA LEU A 19 -70.36 -15.36 -3.11
C LEU A 19 -71.07 -15.13 -1.76
N ALA A 20 -72.21 -14.44 -1.76
CA ALA A 20 -72.98 -14.19 -0.55
C ALA A 20 -73.39 -15.49 0.16
N GLY A 21 -73.00 -15.64 1.43
CA GLY A 21 -73.28 -16.83 2.25
C GLY A 21 -72.15 -17.86 2.32
N VAL A 22 -70.99 -17.60 1.68
CA VAL A 22 -69.81 -18.48 1.74
C VAL A 22 -68.72 -17.82 2.58
N SER A 23 -68.19 -18.54 3.58
CA SER A 23 -67.00 -18.11 4.32
C SER A 23 -65.74 -18.54 3.59
N VAL A 24 -64.96 -17.57 3.09
CA VAL A 24 -63.64 -17.81 2.51
C VAL A 24 -62.60 -17.67 3.61
N LEU A 25 -61.81 -18.73 3.84
CA LEU A 25 -60.68 -18.71 4.75
C LEU A 25 -59.38 -18.79 3.93
N PRO A 26 -58.38 -17.95 4.22
CA PRO A 26 -57.07 -18.10 3.58
C PRO A 26 -56.46 -19.45 3.98
N LEU A 27 -55.95 -20.18 2.99
CA LEU A 27 -55.12 -21.36 3.23
C LEU A 27 -53.66 -20.91 3.19
N GLU A 28 -52.97 -21.00 4.33
CA GLU A 28 -51.54 -20.76 4.37
C GLU A 28 -50.82 -21.92 3.67
N VAL A 29 -50.13 -21.59 2.57
CA VAL A 29 -49.27 -22.52 1.85
C VAL A 29 -47.84 -22.15 2.18
N GLU A 30 -47.09 -23.09 2.74
CA GLU A 30 -45.66 -22.93 2.99
C GLU A 30 -44.93 -22.79 1.65
N ARG A 31 -44.39 -21.59 1.38
CA ARG A 31 -43.64 -21.30 0.15
C ARG A 31 -42.16 -21.55 0.42
N THR A 32 -41.69 -22.72 0.05
CA THR A 32 -40.26 -23.11 0.19
C THR A 32 -39.44 -22.81 -1.06
N THR A 33 -40.03 -22.22 -2.10
CA THR A 33 -39.38 -21.96 -3.39
C THR A 33 -39.43 -20.47 -3.70
N SER A 34 -38.26 -19.84 -3.82
CA SER A 34 -38.15 -18.47 -4.30
C SER A 34 -38.24 -18.42 -5.82
N LYS A 35 -39.09 -17.55 -6.37
CA LYS A 35 -39.24 -17.38 -7.84
C LYS A 35 -38.23 -16.42 -8.46
N PHE A 36 -37.69 -15.53 -7.64
CA PHE A 36 -36.68 -14.53 -8.00
C PHE A 36 -35.59 -14.52 -6.92
N ASP A 37 -34.52 -13.76 -7.13
CA ASP A 37 -33.48 -13.64 -6.10
C ASP A 37 -34.04 -13.00 -4.82
N LEU A 38 -34.86 -11.94 -4.97
CA LEU A 38 -35.53 -11.20 -3.88
C LEU A 38 -36.92 -10.72 -4.33
N THR A 39 -37.94 -10.98 -3.53
CA THR A 39 -39.30 -10.44 -3.73
C THR A 39 -39.79 -9.79 -2.45
N LEU A 40 -40.09 -8.49 -2.49
CA LEU A 40 -40.71 -7.76 -1.39
C LEU A 40 -42.22 -7.65 -1.64
N PHE A 41 -43.00 -8.31 -0.80
CA PHE A 41 -44.44 -8.14 -0.75
C PHE A 41 -44.76 -7.06 0.27
N VAL A 42 -45.54 -6.06 -0.13
CA VAL A 42 -45.99 -4.98 0.75
C VAL A 42 -47.51 -4.93 0.72
N ALA A 43 -48.14 -5.02 1.88
CA ALA A 43 -49.59 -4.92 2.03
C ALA A 43 -49.93 -3.82 3.05
N GLU A 44 -50.92 -3.00 2.74
CA GLU A 44 -51.43 -1.98 3.66
C GLU A 44 -52.53 -2.55 4.57
N SER A 45 -52.50 -2.18 5.84
CA SER A 45 -53.51 -2.56 6.84
C SER A 45 -53.84 -1.38 7.74
N GLU A 46 -54.90 -1.50 8.56
CA GLU A 46 -55.25 -0.48 9.56
C GLU A 46 -54.12 -0.21 10.57
N GLN A 47 -53.18 -1.15 10.73
CA GLN A 47 -52.02 -1.04 11.63
C GLN A 47 -50.75 -0.52 10.94
N GLY A 48 -50.79 -0.27 9.63
CA GLY A 48 -49.66 0.18 8.82
C GLY A 48 -49.28 -0.78 7.70
N LEU A 49 -48.08 -0.61 7.15
CA LEU A 49 -47.52 -1.46 6.08
C LEU A 49 -46.97 -2.76 6.65
N HIS A 50 -47.45 -3.89 6.14
CA HIS A 50 -46.90 -5.21 6.38
C HIS A 50 -45.98 -5.60 5.22
N CYS A 51 -44.70 -5.83 5.52
CA CYS A 51 -43.67 -6.18 4.54
C CYS A 51 -43.20 -7.62 4.75
N GLN A 52 -43.22 -8.43 3.70
CA GLN A 52 -42.64 -9.77 3.69
C GLN A 52 -41.60 -9.86 2.58
N LEU A 53 -40.38 -10.31 2.91
CA LEU A 53 -39.33 -10.55 1.93
C LEU A 53 -39.14 -12.05 1.71
N GLU A 54 -39.33 -12.50 0.47
CA GLU A 54 -38.97 -13.83 -0.02
C GLU A 54 -37.61 -13.74 -0.71
N TYR A 55 -36.71 -14.70 -0.47
CA TYR A 55 -35.35 -14.66 -0.99
C TYR A 55 -34.81 -16.05 -1.34
N SER A 56 -33.86 -16.09 -2.28
CA SER A 56 -33.13 -17.32 -2.63
C SER A 56 -32.06 -17.64 -1.59
N THR A 57 -32.15 -18.80 -0.94
CA THR A 57 -31.17 -19.27 0.06
C THR A 57 -29.83 -19.67 -0.56
N ASP A 58 -29.78 -19.90 -1.86
CA ASP A 58 -28.52 -20.13 -2.59
C ASP A 58 -27.69 -18.84 -2.73
N LEU A 59 -28.33 -17.67 -2.54
CA LEU A 59 -27.72 -16.34 -2.71
C LEU A 59 -27.65 -15.54 -1.41
N PHE A 60 -28.59 -15.72 -0.48
CA PHE A 60 -28.68 -14.91 0.73
C PHE A 60 -28.84 -15.77 1.98
N GLU A 61 -28.09 -15.37 3.01
CA GLU A 61 -28.29 -15.80 4.38
C GLU A 61 -29.36 -14.93 5.05
N GLU A 62 -30.08 -15.49 6.03
CA GLU A 62 -31.09 -14.79 6.81
C GLU A 62 -30.54 -13.47 7.40
N ALA A 63 -29.34 -13.51 7.99
CA ALA A 63 -28.69 -12.33 8.57
C ALA A 63 -28.47 -11.19 7.54
N THR A 64 -28.22 -11.53 6.28
CA THR A 64 -28.10 -10.54 5.20
C THR A 64 -29.45 -9.90 4.89
N ILE A 65 -30.51 -10.69 4.88
CA ILE A 65 -31.88 -10.21 4.64
C ILE A 65 -32.38 -9.34 5.78
N THR A 66 -32.14 -9.74 7.03
CA THR A 66 -32.48 -8.93 8.21
C THR A 66 -31.81 -7.56 8.14
N ARG A 67 -30.53 -7.49 7.74
CA ARG A 67 -29.81 -6.24 7.55
C ARG A 67 -30.41 -5.40 6.42
N LEU A 68 -30.75 -5.99 5.27
CA LEU A 68 -31.40 -5.28 4.17
C LEU A 68 -32.77 -4.70 4.56
N LEU A 69 -33.55 -5.43 5.36
CA LEU A 69 -34.83 -4.94 5.89
C LEU A 69 -34.64 -3.78 6.89
N ALA A 70 -33.60 -3.82 7.72
CA ALA A 70 -33.26 -2.71 8.60
C ALA A 70 -32.83 -1.46 7.80
N HIS A 71 -32.06 -1.63 6.72
CA HIS A 71 -31.71 -0.55 5.80
C HIS A 71 -32.95 0.03 5.11
N PHE A 72 -33.85 -0.83 4.62
CA PHE A 72 -35.08 -0.41 3.99
C PHE A 72 -35.97 0.38 4.96
N SER A 73 -36.06 -0.05 6.22
CA SER A 73 -36.80 0.67 7.25
C SER A 73 -36.19 2.04 7.54
N THR A 74 -34.85 2.11 7.70
CA THR A 74 -34.11 3.37 7.90
C THR A 74 -34.35 4.35 6.73
N LEU A 75 -34.33 3.84 5.50
CA LEU A 75 -34.60 4.63 4.30
C LEU A 75 -36.02 5.19 4.30
N LEU A 76 -37.02 4.36 4.60
CA LEU A 76 -38.43 4.79 4.67
C LEU A 76 -38.64 5.84 5.76
N GLU A 77 -38.05 5.66 6.94
CA GLU A 77 -38.09 6.65 8.02
C GLU A 77 -37.47 7.98 7.60
N GLY A 78 -36.33 7.94 6.90
CA GLY A 78 -35.68 9.13 6.35
C GLY A 78 -36.56 9.88 5.35
N VAL A 79 -37.23 9.16 4.44
CA VAL A 79 -38.16 9.75 3.47
C VAL A 79 -39.35 10.43 4.16
N VAL A 80 -39.91 9.78 5.18
CA VAL A 80 -41.04 10.32 5.95
C VAL A 80 -40.62 11.54 6.75
N HIS A 81 -39.43 11.53 7.35
CA HIS A 81 -38.93 12.64 8.17
C HIS A 81 -38.62 13.89 7.33
N ASN A 82 -38.07 13.73 6.12
CA ASN A 82 -37.79 14.84 5.22
C ASN A 82 -38.10 14.49 3.75
N PRO A 83 -39.36 14.68 3.30
CA PRO A 83 -39.79 14.30 1.96
C PRO A 83 -39.15 15.08 0.81
N HIS A 84 -38.51 16.22 1.11
CA HIS A 84 -37.85 17.07 0.13
C HIS A 84 -36.35 16.79 -0.02
N LEU A 85 -35.81 15.87 0.80
CA LEU A 85 -34.40 15.49 0.75
C LEU A 85 -34.07 14.80 -0.58
N PRO A 86 -32.97 15.16 -1.25
CA PRO A 86 -32.50 14.41 -2.42
C PRO A 86 -32.23 12.94 -2.09
N LEU A 87 -32.54 12.04 -3.02
CA LEU A 87 -32.33 10.59 -2.86
C LEU A 87 -30.91 10.20 -2.33
N PRO A 88 -29.80 10.82 -2.79
CA PRO A 88 -28.45 10.47 -2.31
C PRO A 88 -28.16 10.88 -0.86
N GLU A 89 -28.99 11.74 -0.27
CA GLU A 89 -28.81 12.25 1.09
C GLU A 89 -29.62 11.44 2.12
N LEU A 90 -30.52 10.56 1.67
CA LEU A 90 -31.33 9.75 2.58
C LEU A 90 -30.47 8.71 3.31
N PRO A 91 -30.75 8.47 4.61
CA PRO A 91 -30.02 7.48 5.38
C PRO A 91 -30.37 6.07 4.90
N LEU A 92 -29.34 5.24 4.69
CA LEU A 92 -29.50 3.81 4.37
C LEU A 92 -29.01 2.92 5.51
N LEU A 93 -27.86 3.29 6.09
CA LEU A 93 -27.25 2.55 7.18
C LEU A 93 -27.97 2.84 8.49
N THR A 94 -28.14 1.81 9.31
CA THR A 94 -28.58 1.98 10.69
C THR A 94 -27.54 2.76 11.49
N GLU A 95 -27.95 3.39 12.59
CA GLU A 95 -27.01 4.12 13.45
C GLU A 95 -25.89 3.22 13.98
N GLY A 96 -26.20 1.98 14.35
CA GLY A 96 -25.20 1.02 14.81
C GLY A 96 -24.17 0.65 13.75
N GLU A 97 -24.58 0.47 12.49
CA GLU A 97 -23.65 0.22 11.39
C GLU A 97 -22.83 1.45 11.04
N ARG A 98 -23.45 2.64 11.09
CA ARG A 98 -22.72 3.90 10.87
C ARG A 98 -21.64 4.08 11.93
N GLU A 99 -21.94 3.82 13.20
CA GLU A 99 -20.97 3.85 14.29
C GLU A 99 -19.87 2.79 14.08
N GLN A 100 -20.23 1.57 13.71
CA GLN A 100 -19.27 0.50 13.44
C GLN A 100 -18.30 0.88 12.31
N LEU A 101 -18.82 1.35 11.17
CA LEU A 101 -18.04 1.68 9.96
C LEU A 101 -17.20 2.94 10.12
N LEU A 102 -17.76 3.99 10.72
CA LEU A 102 -17.12 5.30 10.77
C LEU A 102 -16.26 5.49 12.03
N VAL A 103 -16.59 4.84 13.14
CA VAL A 103 -15.90 5.00 14.41
C VAL A 103 -15.12 3.74 14.77
N GLN A 104 -15.80 2.60 14.96
CA GLN A 104 -15.17 1.42 15.55
C GLN A 104 -14.07 0.83 14.67
N TRP A 105 -14.32 0.68 13.36
CA TRP A 105 -13.31 0.19 12.41
C TRP A 105 -12.18 1.19 12.14
N ASN A 106 -12.43 2.49 12.37
CA ASN A 106 -11.43 3.56 12.19
C ASN A 106 -10.77 3.99 13.51
N ALA A 107 -11.00 3.27 14.61
CA ALA A 107 -10.36 3.49 15.90
C ALA A 107 -8.91 2.95 15.89
N THR A 108 -8.12 3.41 14.94
CA THR A 108 -6.73 2.96 14.67
C THR A 108 -5.69 3.96 15.15
N GLN A 109 -6.09 4.97 15.94
CA GLN A 109 -5.18 5.96 16.50
C GLN A 109 -4.14 5.28 17.39
N SER A 110 -2.87 5.59 17.16
CA SER A 110 -1.74 5.11 17.96
C SER A 110 -0.70 6.20 18.04
N ASP A 111 -0.04 6.31 19.19
CA ASP A 111 1.16 7.13 19.32
C ASP A 111 2.32 6.45 18.56
N TYR A 112 3.04 7.23 17.77
CA TYR A 112 4.22 6.83 17.02
C TYR A 112 5.14 8.05 16.83
N PRO A 113 6.42 7.88 16.46
CA PRO A 113 7.39 8.98 16.37
C PRO A 113 7.14 9.85 15.11
N GLN A 114 6.04 10.59 15.11
CA GLN A 114 5.53 11.34 13.96
C GLN A 114 6.40 12.53 13.52
N ASP A 115 7.28 12.99 14.40
CA ASP A 115 8.22 14.10 14.20
C ASP A 115 9.59 13.63 13.66
N ARG A 116 9.79 12.31 13.53
CA ARG A 116 11.05 11.72 13.06
C ARG A 116 11.06 11.50 11.55
N CYS A 117 12.23 11.66 10.96
CA CYS A 117 12.53 11.23 9.60
C CYS A 117 13.00 9.77 9.61
N VAL A 118 12.73 9.04 8.52
CA VAL A 118 13.02 7.59 8.46
C VAL A 118 14.51 7.26 8.63
N HIS A 119 15.41 8.10 8.09
CA HIS A 119 16.85 7.90 8.24
C HIS A 119 17.31 8.06 9.70
N GLN A 120 16.59 8.83 10.52
CA GLN A 120 16.89 8.99 11.94
C GLN A 120 16.57 7.72 12.74
N LEU A 121 15.54 6.96 12.34
CA LEU A 121 15.26 5.65 12.93
C LEU A 121 16.35 4.63 12.58
N PHE A 122 16.92 4.72 11.37
CA PHE A 122 18.09 3.93 11.02
C PHE A 122 19.31 4.31 11.87
N GLU A 123 19.56 5.60 12.07
CA GLU A 123 20.66 6.10 12.92
C GLU A 123 20.54 5.62 14.36
N GLU A 124 19.33 5.66 14.94
CA GLU A 124 19.05 5.07 16.25
C GLU A 124 19.44 3.58 16.29
N GLN A 125 19.10 2.82 15.25
CA GLN A 125 19.48 1.40 15.18
C GLN A 125 21.00 1.20 15.03
N VAL A 126 21.70 2.10 14.34
CA VAL A 126 23.17 2.07 14.23
C VAL A 126 23.82 2.21 15.61
N GLU A 127 23.30 3.11 16.46
CA GLU A 127 23.77 3.26 17.84
C GLU A 127 23.54 2.01 18.70
N LEU A 128 22.41 1.31 18.48
CA LEU A 128 22.06 0.10 19.22
C LEU A 128 22.91 -1.12 18.83
N THR A 129 23.16 -1.31 17.53
CA THR A 129 23.83 -2.52 17.00
C THR A 129 24.85 -2.20 15.90
N PRO A 130 25.93 -1.45 16.19
CA PRO A 130 26.86 -0.94 15.17
C PRO A 130 27.59 -2.05 14.40
N ASP A 131 27.93 -3.15 15.09
CA ASP A 131 28.70 -4.26 14.53
C ASP A 131 27.83 -5.34 13.86
N ALA A 132 26.49 -5.24 13.97
CA ALA A 132 25.58 -6.16 13.28
C ALA A 132 25.59 -5.91 11.77
N VAL A 133 25.40 -6.96 10.97
CA VAL A 133 25.35 -6.85 9.50
C VAL A 133 24.00 -6.26 9.07
N ALA A 134 24.03 -5.13 8.39
CA ALA A 134 22.85 -4.40 7.90
C ALA A 134 22.50 -4.76 6.45
N LEU A 135 23.51 -5.01 5.61
CA LEU A 135 23.33 -5.24 4.18
C LEU A 135 24.27 -6.34 3.69
N VAL A 136 23.70 -7.26 2.91
CA VAL A 136 24.42 -8.29 2.16
C VAL A 136 24.03 -8.18 0.69
N PHE A 137 25.04 -8.14 -0.18
CA PHE A 137 24.88 -8.22 -1.63
C PHE A 137 26.04 -9.01 -2.21
N GLU A 138 25.74 -10.15 -2.84
CA GLU A 138 26.76 -11.10 -3.33
C GLU A 138 27.76 -11.47 -2.21
N ASP A 139 29.05 -11.18 -2.39
CA ASP A 139 30.11 -11.43 -1.42
C ASP A 139 30.36 -10.25 -0.46
N GLN A 140 29.64 -9.13 -0.66
CA GLN A 140 29.80 -7.93 0.17
C GLN A 140 28.87 -7.99 1.39
N MET A 141 29.43 -7.65 2.55
CA MET A 141 28.68 -7.50 3.81
C MET A 141 29.06 -6.19 4.47
N LEU A 142 28.07 -5.35 4.76
CA LEU A 142 28.25 -4.10 5.49
C LEU A 142 27.56 -4.18 6.85
N THR A 143 28.29 -3.79 7.89
CA THR A 143 27.69 -3.57 9.21
C THR A 143 26.89 -2.27 9.23
N TYR A 144 26.03 -2.10 10.25
CA TYR A 144 25.30 -0.86 10.46
C TYR A 144 26.24 0.35 10.54
N ALA A 145 27.30 0.28 11.33
CA ALA A 145 28.27 1.37 11.45
C ALA A 145 29.01 1.66 10.14
N HIS A 146 29.35 0.63 9.36
CA HIS A 146 30.01 0.84 8.06
C HIS A 146 29.04 1.48 7.05
N LEU A 147 27.82 0.95 6.93
CA LEU A 147 26.80 1.48 6.03
C LEU A 147 26.48 2.94 6.38
N ASP A 148 26.28 3.23 7.66
CA ASP A 148 26.02 4.58 8.15
C ASP A 148 27.18 5.53 7.87
N GLY A 149 28.40 5.15 8.24
CA GLY A 149 29.58 6.00 8.06
C GLY A 149 29.85 6.32 6.58
N VAL A 150 29.61 5.37 5.68
CA VAL A 150 29.75 5.58 4.25
C VAL A 150 28.60 6.44 3.70
N ALA A 151 27.36 6.20 4.14
CA ALA A 151 26.21 7.02 3.75
C ALA A 151 26.33 8.46 4.26
N ASN A 152 26.88 8.68 5.45
CA ASN A 152 27.15 10.01 6.00
C ASN A 152 28.14 10.78 5.12
N ARG A 153 29.23 10.15 4.67
CA ARG A 153 30.21 10.79 3.78
C ARG A 153 29.58 11.25 2.47
N LEU A 154 28.77 10.39 1.85
CA LEU A 154 28.05 10.76 0.64
C LEU A 154 26.97 11.81 0.94
N ALA A 155 26.29 11.76 2.08
CA ALA A 155 25.33 12.77 2.48
C ALA A 155 25.96 14.16 2.57
N HIS A 156 27.10 14.31 3.25
CA HIS A 156 27.87 15.56 3.31
C HIS A 156 28.22 16.10 1.92
N TYR A 157 28.66 15.23 1.01
CA TYR A 157 28.93 15.60 -0.37
C TYR A 157 27.65 16.05 -1.11
N LEU A 158 26.53 15.37 -0.91
CA LEU A 158 25.26 15.71 -1.55
C LEU A 158 24.64 17.01 -1.00
N GLN A 159 24.97 17.41 0.24
CA GLN A 159 24.50 18.67 0.81
C GLN A 159 24.96 19.90 0.03
N GLU A 160 26.11 19.83 -0.64
CA GLU A 160 26.62 20.91 -1.51
C GLU A 160 25.67 21.24 -2.67
N PHE A 161 24.78 20.30 -3.02
CA PHE A 161 23.82 20.43 -4.12
C PHE A 161 22.38 20.67 -3.66
N LEU A 162 22.14 20.77 -2.35
CA LEU A 162 20.81 21.06 -1.81
C LEU A 162 20.41 22.50 -2.08
N ILE A 163 19.20 22.67 -2.57
CA ILE A 163 18.53 23.97 -2.74
C ILE A 163 17.40 24.18 -1.72
N GLY A 164 17.23 23.23 -0.79
CA GLY A 164 16.23 23.25 0.29
C GLY A 164 15.74 21.83 0.67
N PRO A 165 14.86 21.69 1.68
CA PRO A 165 14.35 20.40 2.19
C PRO A 165 13.53 19.53 1.21
N GLU A 166 13.21 20.04 0.01
CA GLU A 166 12.50 19.32 -1.06
C GLU A 166 13.31 19.31 -2.36
N SER A 167 14.63 19.17 -2.22
CA SER A 167 15.52 18.96 -3.36
C SER A 167 15.38 17.51 -3.84
N PHE A 168 14.99 17.31 -5.11
CA PHE A 168 14.80 15.99 -5.70
C PHE A 168 16.10 15.43 -6.29
N PHE A 169 16.52 14.27 -5.80
CA PHE A 169 17.69 13.54 -6.28
C PHE A 169 17.24 12.28 -7.02
N GLY A 170 17.60 12.19 -8.29
CA GLY A 170 17.38 10.99 -9.07
C GLY A 170 18.36 9.90 -8.67
N VAL A 171 17.88 8.66 -8.53
CA VAL A 171 18.72 7.47 -8.40
C VAL A 171 18.54 6.62 -9.65
N LEU A 172 19.52 6.68 -10.55
CA LEU A 172 19.54 5.93 -11.80
C LEU A 172 20.72 4.97 -11.78
N MET A 173 20.48 3.81 -11.18
CA MET A 173 21.49 2.81 -10.89
C MET A 173 20.90 1.42 -11.04
N ARG A 174 21.75 0.44 -11.35
CA ARG A 174 21.40 -0.97 -11.21
C ARG A 174 21.61 -1.41 -9.76
N ARG A 175 20.99 -2.54 -9.40
CA ARG A 175 21.08 -3.11 -8.05
C ARG A 175 22.55 -3.33 -7.66
N SER A 176 22.93 -2.70 -6.56
CA SER A 176 24.29 -2.65 -6.05
C SER A 176 24.26 -2.13 -4.60
N VAL A 177 25.37 -2.28 -3.89
CA VAL A 177 25.55 -1.70 -2.55
C VAL A 177 25.48 -0.17 -2.63
N GLU A 178 26.10 0.40 -3.65
CA GLU A 178 26.15 1.85 -3.90
C GLU A 178 24.77 2.45 -4.15
N MET A 179 23.85 1.71 -4.79
CA MET A 179 22.47 2.15 -4.98
C MET A 179 21.77 2.38 -3.62
N LEU A 180 21.93 1.46 -2.69
CA LEU A 180 21.31 1.56 -1.36
C LEU A 180 22.00 2.61 -0.47
N ILE A 181 23.32 2.73 -0.57
CA ILE A 181 24.07 3.85 0.01
C ILE A 181 23.52 5.17 -0.53
N GLY A 182 23.32 5.30 -1.84
CA GLY A 182 22.78 6.49 -2.49
C GLY A 182 21.41 6.88 -1.95
N VAL A 183 20.49 5.92 -1.84
CA VAL A 183 19.16 6.13 -1.24
C VAL A 183 19.28 6.68 0.18
N LEU A 184 20.04 6.01 1.04
CA LEU A 184 20.20 6.42 2.43
C LEU A 184 20.89 7.79 2.56
N SER A 185 21.89 8.06 1.72
CA SER A 185 22.68 9.30 1.73
C SER A 185 21.85 10.50 1.31
N ILE A 186 20.98 10.35 0.30
CA ILE A 186 20.05 11.41 -0.12
C ILE A 186 19.14 11.80 1.05
N LEU A 187 18.57 10.81 1.73
CA LEU A 187 17.67 11.07 2.87
C LEU A 187 18.41 11.73 4.04
N LYS A 188 19.64 11.30 4.33
CA LYS A 188 20.51 11.90 5.36
C LYS A 188 20.92 13.33 5.03
N ALA A 189 21.19 13.62 3.76
CA ALA A 189 21.44 14.99 3.32
C ALA A 189 20.18 15.87 3.52
N GLY A 190 18.99 15.27 3.47
CA GLY A 190 17.69 15.94 3.54
C GLY A 190 17.06 16.19 2.17
N GLY A 191 17.46 15.41 1.18
CA GLY A 191 16.83 15.39 -0.13
C GLY A 191 15.74 14.33 -0.25
N THR A 192 14.98 14.43 -1.33
CA THR A 192 13.94 13.46 -1.70
C THR A 192 14.46 12.50 -2.75
N VAL A 193 14.29 11.19 -2.53
CA VAL A 193 14.72 10.15 -3.46
C VAL A 193 13.71 9.99 -4.61
N VAL A 194 14.18 10.05 -5.86
CA VAL A 194 13.37 9.72 -7.04
C VAL A 194 14.03 8.55 -7.78
N PRO A 195 13.57 7.31 -7.56
CA PRO A 195 14.11 6.15 -8.24
C PRO A 195 13.77 6.17 -9.73
N ILE A 196 14.77 5.94 -10.58
CA ILE A 196 14.63 5.88 -12.03
C ILE A 196 15.22 4.57 -12.51
N ASP A 197 14.38 3.74 -13.11
CA ASP A 197 14.83 2.48 -13.70
C ASP A 197 15.69 2.76 -14.96
N PRO A 198 16.97 2.33 -14.97
CA PRO A 198 17.88 2.57 -16.09
C PRO A 198 17.45 1.89 -17.39
N GLU A 199 16.59 0.87 -17.32
CA GLU A 199 16.11 0.13 -18.49
C GLU A 199 14.91 0.82 -19.18
N LEU A 200 14.41 1.93 -18.61
CA LEU A 200 13.39 2.74 -19.26
C LEU A 200 13.91 3.41 -20.54
N PRO A 201 13.06 3.63 -21.55
CA PRO A 201 13.45 4.39 -22.74
C PRO A 201 13.95 5.79 -22.37
N LYS A 202 15.00 6.29 -23.06
CA LYS A 202 15.59 7.61 -22.79
C LYS A 202 14.56 8.73 -22.69
N ALA A 203 13.63 8.80 -23.63
CA ALA A 203 12.56 9.81 -23.62
C ALA A 203 11.69 9.76 -22.35
N ARG A 204 11.47 8.57 -21.80
CA ARG A 204 10.75 8.39 -20.54
C ARG A 204 11.55 8.95 -19.37
N ILE A 205 12.86 8.69 -19.34
CA ILE A 205 13.73 9.18 -18.29
C ILE A 205 13.86 10.72 -18.36
N SER A 206 14.07 11.29 -19.55
CA SER A 206 14.09 12.74 -19.76
C SER A 206 12.80 13.40 -19.25
N TYR A 207 11.64 12.77 -19.48
CA TYR A 207 10.37 13.25 -18.93
C TYR A 207 10.40 13.25 -17.40
N LEU A 208 10.84 12.16 -16.75
CA LEU A 208 10.89 12.07 -15.29
C LEU A 208 11.83 13.12 -14.67
N LEU A 209 13.02 13.30 -15.26
CA LEU A 209 13.99 14.30 -14.83
C LEU A 209 13.39 15.72 -14.89
N SER A 210 12.69 16.03 -15.98
CA SER A 210 12.05 17.33 -16.19
C SER A 210 10.86 17.56 -15.26
N ASP A 211 9.96 16.58 -15.15
CA ASP A 211 8.71 16.69 -14.37
C ASP A 211 8.99 16.83 -12.87
N ALA A 212 9.90 16.00 -12.33
CA ALA A 212 10.33 16.09 -10.93
C ALA A 212 11.36 17.21 -10.68
N ARG A 213 11.80 17.92 -11.73
CA ARG A 213 12.84 18.97 -11.66
C ARG A 213 14.10 18.50 -10.94
N ILE A 214 14.55 17.29 -11.28
CA ILE A 214 15.71 16.66 -10.65
C ILE A 214 16.96 17.49 -10.94
N THR A 215 17.64 17.94 -9.88
CA THR A 215 18.85 18.78 -9.97
C THR A 215 20.12 17.94 -9.94
N VAL A 216 20.07 16.79 -9.28
CA VAL A 216 21.20 15.87 -9.13
C VAL A 216 20.76 14.44 -9.48
N LEU A 217 21.56 13.76 -10.28
CA LEU A 217 21.35 12.36 -10.66
C LEU A 217 22.52 11.53 -10.16
N LEU A 218 22.26 10.60 -9.25
CA LEU A 218 23.21 9.58 -8.82
C LEU A 218 23.20 8.45 -9.84
N THR A 219 24.38 8.05 -10.30
CA THR A 219 24.54 6.95 -11.24
C THR A 219 25.83 6.17 -11.04
N GLN A 220 26.00 5.12 -11.83
CA GLN A 220 27.19 4.25 -11.88
C GLN A 220 27.99 4.51 -13.15
N HIS A 221 29.31 4.29 -13.10
CA HIS A 221 30.21 4.53 -14.24
C HIS A 221 29.73 3.89 -15.55
N GLN A 222 29.20 2.66 -15.50
CA GLN A 222 28.71 1.94 -16.69
C GLN A 222 27.49 2.60 -17.34
N LEU A 223 26.71 3.35 -16.57
CA LEU A 223 25.50 4.03 -17.02
C LEU A 223 25.79 5.46 -17.46
N GLN A 224 26.92 6.05 -17.06
CA GLN A 224 27.30 7.44 -17.38
C GLN A 224 27.13 7.79 -18.87
N ALA A 225 27.53 6.91 -19.79
CA ALA A 225 27.47 7.17 -21.24
C ALA A 225 26.04 7.28 -21.80
N LEU A 226 25.05 6.74 -21.09
CA LEU A 226 23.66 6.74 -21.52
C LEU A 226 22.97 8.09 -21.22
N TRP A 227 23.53 8.92 -20.34
CA TRP A 227 23.00 10.22 -19.93
C TRP A 227 24.00 11.36 -20.20
N GLN A 228 23.71 12.20 -21.19
CA GLN A 228 24.49 13.40 -21.54
C GLN A 228 23.65 14.68 -21.49
N GLU A 229 22.51 14.67 -20.80
CA GLU A 229 21.71 15.88 -20.63
C GLU A 229 22.44 16.89 -19.73
N GLN A 230 22.66 18.11 -20.24
CA GLN A 230 23.46 19.13 -19.56
C GLN A 230 22.74 19.81 -18.39
N THR A 231 21.46 19.50 -18.17
CA THR A 231 20.60 20.19 -17.20
C THR A 231 20.65 19.61 -15.79
N VAL A 232 21.28 18.45 -15.59
CA VAL A 232 21.34 17.76 -14.30
C VAL A 232 22.79 17.54 -13.89
N HIS A 233 23.11 17.78 -12.61
CA HIS A 233 24.43 17.47 -12.08
C HIS A 233 24.58 15.96 -11.90
N LEU A 234 25.53 15.35 -12.61
CA LEU A 234 25.73 13.91 -12.59
C LEU A 234 26.78 13.51 -11.56
N VAL A 235 26.34 12.84 -10.49
CA VAL A 235 27.21 12.21 -9.48
C VAL A 235 27.43 10.76 -9.87
N VAL A 236 28.66 10.43 -10.24
CA VAL A 236 29.06 9.05 -10.58
C VAL A 236 29.82 8.49 -9.39
N ILE A 237 29.16 7.64 -8.61
CA ILE A 237 29.63 7.26 -7.27
C ILE A 237 31.07 6.73 -7.30
N GLU A 238 31.41 5.84 -8.24
CA GLU A 238 32.74 5.24 -8.30
C GLU A 238 33.85 6.25 -8.65
N ARG A 239 33.53 7.25 -9.47
CA ARG A 239 34.48 8.31 -9.86
C ARG A 239 34.66 9.32 -8.72
N ASP A 240 33.54 9.74 -8.13
CA ASP A 240 33.51 10.81 -7.15
C ASP A 240 33.91 10.31 -5.75
N TRP A 241 34.07 8.99 -5.57
CA TRP A 241 34.42 8.35 -4.29
C TRP A 241 35.68 8.91 -3.64
N GLN A 242 36.66 9.32 -4.44
CA GLN A 242 37.90 9.90 -3.93
C GLN A 242 37.66 11.21 -3.17
N VAL A 243 36.66 11.99 -3.58
CA VAL A 243 36.25 13.23 -2.90
C VAL A 243 35.33 12.90 -1.74
N ILE A 244 34.32 12.05 -1.98
CA ILE A 244 33.32 11.63 -0.97
C ILE A 244 34.01 11.07 0.29
N THR A 245 35.01 10.20 0.12
CA THR A 245 35.71 9.57 1.24
C THR A 245 36.50 10.52 2.14
N GLN A 246 36.80 11.73 1.66
CA GLN A 246 37.47 12.78 2.46
C GLN A 246 36.51 13.52 3.39
N GLY A 247 35.20 13.47 3.12
CA GLY A 247 34.18 14.08 3.96
C GLY A 247 34.03 13.38 5.32
N PRO A 248 33.36 13.99 6.30
CA PRO A 248 33.12 13.38 7.62
C PRO A 248 32.25 12.12 7.50
N SER A 249 32.51 11.13 8.37
CA SER A 249 31.61 9.97 8.54
C SER A 249 30.58 10.16 9.65
N THR A 250 30.56 11.32 10.30
CA THR A 250 29.57 11.68 11.33
C THR A 250 28.26 12.14 10.70
N HIS A 251 27.18 12.13 11.48
CA HIS A 251 25.87 12.62 11.04
C HIS A 251 25.96 13.96 10.31
N SER A 252 25.16 14.08 9.27
CA SER A 252 24.97 15.29 8.50
C SER A 252 23.82 16.08 9.12
N GLU A 253 24.06 17.33 9.51
CA GLU A 253 22.98 18.19 10.04
C GLU A 253 22.11 18.65 8.87
N SER A 254 20.83 18.23 8.87
CA SER A 254 19.85 18.61 7.86
C SER A 254 18.63 19.28 8.50
N GLN A 255 17.99 20.19 7.76
CA GLN A 255 16.75 20.87 8.17
C GLN A 255 15.49 20.10 7.76
N VAL A 256 15.64 18.90 7.19
CA VAL A 256 14.51 18.05 6.79
C VAL A 256 13.65 17.66 7.99
N GLN A 257 12.34 17.74 7.82
CA GLN A 257 11.33 17.41 8.82
C GLN A 257 10.46 16.24 8.34
N ALA A 258 9.71 15.64 9.27
CA ALA A 258 8.88 14.47 8.97
C ALA A 258 7.79 14.73 7.90
N GLU A 259 7.40 15.98 7.68
CA GLU A 259 6.45 16.38 6.64
C GLU A 259 7.07 16.50 5.24
N ASN A 260 8.40 16.60 5.15
CA ASN A 260 9.08 16.64 3.85
C ASN A 260 9.06 15.27 3.18
N LEU A 261 9.14 15.30 1.85
CA LEU A 261 9.11 14.09 1.02
C LEU A 261 10.35 13.23 1.23
N CYS A 262 10.12 11.97 1.59
CA CYS A 262 11.14 10.93 1.63
C CYS A 262 11.45 10.43 0.21
N TYR A 263 10.40 10.11 -0.56
CA TYR A 263 10.56 9.64 -1.93
C TYR A 263 9.41 10.06 -2.84
N VAL A 264 9.67 10.03 -4.15
CA VAL A 264 8.66 10.16 -5.21
C VAL A 264 8.74 8.96 -6.14
N ILE A 265 7.63 8.25 -6.30
CA ILE A 265 7.53 7.11 -7.23
C ILE A 265 6.54 7.42 -8.34
N TYR A 266 6.96 7.21 -9.58
CA TYR A 266 6.13 7.44 -10.74
C TYR A 266 5.28 6.23 -11.10
N THR A 267 3.98 6.46 -11.30
CA THR A 267 3.01 5.45 -11.74
C THR A 267 2.56 5.71 -13.17
N SER A 268 2.02 4.70 -13.86
CA SER A 268 1.68 4.77 -15.29
C SER A 268 0.65 5.84 -15.66
N GLY A 269 -0.17 6.29 -14.70
CA GLY A 269 -1.18 7.35 -14.88
C GLY A 269 -2.31 6.95 -15.83
N SER A 270 -3.57 7.13 -15.42
CA SER A 270 -4.74 6.82 -16.26
C SER A 270 -4.81 7.66 -17.56
N THR A 271 -4.11 8.79 -17.59
CA THR A 271 -4.01 9.72 -18.73
C THR A 271 -2.89 9.35 -19.72
N GLY A 272 -2.14 8.27 -19.48
CA GLY A 272 -0.97 7.86 -20.27
C GLY A 272 0.32 8.65 -19.95
N THR A 273 0.19 9.80 -19.28
CA THR A 273 1.31 10.54 -18.68
C THR A 273 1.53 10.07 -17.25
N PRO A 274 2.76 9.68 -16.88
CA PRO A 274 3.02 9.18 -15.55
C PRO A 274 3.00 10.32 -14.54
N LYS A 275 2.62 9.98 -13.31
CA LYS A 275 2.46 10.92 -12.21
C LYS A 275 3.34 10.47 -11.04
N GLY A 276 4.11 11.41 -10.50
CA GLY A 276 4.90 11.20 -9.29
C GLY A 276 4.00 11.21 -8.06
N VAL A 277 4.06 10.15 -7.26
CA VAL A 277 3.42 10.05 -5.94
C VAL A 277 4.49 10.36 -4.90
N GLY A 278 4.38 11.52 -4.27
CA GLY A 278 5.27 11.93 -3.17
C GLY A 278 4.82 11.34 -1.85
N VAL A 279 5.75 10.73 -1.11
CA VAL A 279 5.50 10.15 0.21
C VAL A 279 6.36 10.87 1.25
N PRO A 280 5.74 11.60 2.21
CA PRO A 280 6.44 12.19 3.34
C PRO A 280 7.09 11.16 4.26
N HIS A 281 8.14 11.57 4.97
CA HIS A 281 8.81 10.72 5.96
C HIS A 281 7.84 10.16 7.01
N ARG A 282 6.94 10.98 7.58
CA ARG A 282 5.99 10.54 8.62
C ARG A 282 5.08 9.40 8.17
N VAL A 283 4.79 9.29 6.86
CA VAL A 283 3.93 8.25 6.30
C VAL A 283 4.66 6.91 6.35
N LEU A 284 5.93 6.90 5.91
CA LEU A 284 6.77 5.71 5.97
C LEU A 284 7.06 5.33 7.44
N VAL A 285 7.36 6.30 8.30
CA VAL A 285 7.57 6.05 9.73
C VAL A 285 6.35 5.44 10.41
N ASN A 286 5.14 5.92 10.11
CA ASN A 286 3.90 5.31 10.62
C ASN A 286 3.78 3.83 10.19
N LEU A 287 4.03 3.54 8.92
CA LEU A 287 4.01 2.17 8.38
C LEU A 287 5.04 1.26 9.07
N LEU A 288 6.26 1.77 9.28
CA LEU A 288 7.33 1.02 9.94
C LEU A 288 7.06 0.80 11.43
N PHE A 289 6.46 1.78 12.11
CA PHE A 289 6.05 1.62 13.51
C PHE A 289 5.00 0.51 13.64
N TRP A 290 4.00 0.51 12.76
CA TRP A 290 3.03 -0.59 12.70
C TRP A 290 3.74 -1.93 12.42
N HIS A 291 4.71 -1.95 11.50
CA HIS A 291 5.49 -3.14 11.18
C HIS A 291 6.22 -3.72 12.39
N CYS A 292 7.08 -2.93 13.04
CA CYS A 292 7.92 -3.39 14.15
C CYS A 292 7.10 -3.90 15.35
N ARG A 293 5.86 -3.42 15.53
CA ARG A 293 4.97 -3.88 16.59
C ARG A 293 4.31 -5.24 16.31
N HIS A 294 4.07 -5.57 15.04
CA HIS A 294 3.23 -6.71 14.65
C HIS A 294 3.99 -7.83 13.92
N LEU A 295 5.21 -7.57 13.45
CA LEU A 295 6.01 -8.50 12.65
C LEU A 295 7.38 -8.73 13.29
N LEU A 296 8.13 -9.70 12.75
CA LEU A 296 9.46 -10.08 13.24
C LEU A 296 10.47 -8.95 13.01
N GLY A 297 10.88 -8.28 14.09
CA GLY A 297 12.07 -7.42 14.10
C GLY A 297 13.36 -8.26 14.04
N GLY A 298 14.46 -7.66 13.58
CA GLY A 298 15.76 -8.35 13.50
C GLY A 298 15.86 -9.43 12.41
N ALA A 299 14.82 -9.60 11.59
CA ALA A 299 14.74 -10.68 10.61
C ALA A 299 15.67 -10.49 9.41
N ARG A 300 16.13 -11.61 8.84
CA ARG A 300 16.80 -11.68 7.54
C ARG A 300 15.77 -11.41 6.44
N THR A 301 15.80 -10.22 5.88
CA THR A 301 14.79 -9.69 4.96
C THR A 301 15.34 -9.65 3.54
N LEU A 302 14.59 -10.18 2.58
CA LEU A 302 14.90 -10.06 1.15
C LEU A 302 14.50 -8.67 0.63
N GLN A 303 15.39 -8.01 -0.08
CA GLN A 303 15.05 -6.87 -0.94
C GLN A 303 14.76 -7.43 -2.34
N PHE A 304 13.49 -7.51 -2.74
CA PHE A 304 13.07 -8.10 -4.02
C PHE A 304 12.51 -7.05 -4.98
N ALA A 305 11.71 -6.11 -4.46
CA ALA A 305 11.07 -5.11 -5.29
C ALA A 305 12.10 -4.26 -6.05
N ALA A 306 11.79 -3.85 -7.28
CA ALA A 306 12.61 -2.85 -7.94
C ALA A 306 12.47 -1.51 -7.18
N LEU A 307 13.53 -0.69 -7.16
CA LEU A 307 13.55 0.55 -6.38
C LEU A 307 12.45 1.55 -6.80
N SER A 308 11.98 1.44 -8.05
CA SER A 308 10.85 2.21 -8.60
C SER A 308 9.46 1.76 -8.09
N PHE A 309 9.39 0.78 -7.19
CA PHE A 309 8.17 0.40 -6.48
C PHE A 309 8.28 0.72 -4.99
N ASP A 310 7.18 1.18 -4.40
CA ASP A 310 7.10 1.65 -3.01
C ASP A 310 7.43 0.56 -1.98
N VAL A 311 7.07 -0.69 -2.28
CA VAL A 311 7.44 -1.87 -1.49
C VAL A 311 8.95 -1.94 -1.22
N SER A 312 9.80 -1.47 -2.14
CA SER A 312 11.25 -1.47 -1.93
C SER A 312 11.64 -0.64 -0.71
N PHE A 313 11.09 0.57 -0.53
CA PHE A 313 11.38 1.41 0.64
C PHE A 313 10.91 0.74 1.93
N TYR A 314 9.78 0.06 1.89
CA TYR A 314 9.34 -0.74 3.03
C TYR A 314 10.29 -1.91 3.34
N GLU A 315 10.75 -2.67 2.34
CA GLU A 315 11.75 -3.74 2.53
C GLU A 315 13.03 -3.20 3.18
N LEU A 316 13.57 -2.10 2.64
CA LEU A 316 14.78 -1.44 3.14
C LEU A 316 14.64 -1.03 4.59
N PHE A 317 13.67 -0.14 4.88
CA PHE A 317 13.60 0.50 6.18
C PHE A 317 12.95 -0.39 7.24
N ALA A 318 12.14 -1.37 6.88
CA ALA A 318 11.63 -2.34 7.86
C ALA A 318 12.74 -3.28 8.34
N ALA A 319 13.68 -3.67 7.47
CA ALA A 319 14.85 -4.43 7.90
C ALA A 319 15.76 -3.57 8.77
N TRP A 320 16.14 -2.40 8.25
CA TRP A 320 17.11 -1.52 8.88
C TRP A 320 16.65 -0.87 10.19
N CYS A 321 15.40 -0.42 10.30
CA CYS A 321 14.91 0.22 11.54
C CYS A 321 14.50 -0.80 12.62
N SER A 322 14.64 -2.10 12.36
CA SER A 322 14.36 -3.16 13.32
C SER A 322 15.60 -3.99 13.69
N GLY A 323 16.80 -3.56 13.27
CA GLY A 323 18.05 -4.27 13.52
C GLY A 323 18.23 -5.54 12.67
N GLY A 324 17.43 -5.71 11.63
CA GLY A 324 17.50 -6.87 10.73
C GLY A 324 18.64 -6.79 9.72
N MET A 325 18.78 -7.85 8.94
CA MET A 325 19.76 -7.95 7.87
C MET A 325 19.05 -7.92 6.52
N LEU A 326 19.42 -6.97 5.66
CA LEU A 326 18.85 -6.85 4.34
C LEU A 326 19.69 -7.62 3.31
N PHE A 327 19.07 -8.56 2.59
CA PHE A 327 19.66 -9.29 1.49
C PHE A 327 19.18 -8.71 0.16
N LEU A 328 20.04 -7.93 -0.50
CA LEU A 328 19.80 -7.48 -1.85
C LEU A 328 20.08 -8.64 -2.82
N VAL A 329 19.17 -8.85 -3.78
CA VAL A 329 19.39 -9.85 -4.84
C VAL A 329 19.78 -9.20 -6.16
N ALA A 330 20.58 -9.91 -6.96
CA ALA A 330 20.90 -9.47 -8.31
C ALA A 330 19.62 -9.42 -9.18
N GLU A 331 19.61 -8.56 -10.20
CA GLU A 331 18.45 -8.41 -11.09
C GLU A 331 18.10 -9.73 -11.79
N ALA A 332 19.11 -10.51 -12.20
CA ALA A 332 18.94 -11.80 -12.85
C ALA A 332 18.31 -12.88 -11.95
N LEU A 333 18.40 -12.76 -10.62
CA LEU A 333 17.82 -13.73 -9.69
C LEU A 333 16.31 -13.55 -9.52
N ARG A 334 15.77 -12.35 -9.77
CA ARG A 334 14.34 -12.07 -9.56
C ARG A 334 13.39 -12.93 -10.43
N PRO A 335 13.64 -13.11 -11.75
CA PRO A 335 12.80 -13.96 -12.59
C PRO A 335 13.13 -15.46 -12.50
N ASP A 336 14.28 -15.83 -11.95
CA ASP A 336 14.69 -17.24 -11.80
C ASP A 336 14.18 -17.81 -10.48
N VAL A 337 12.98 -18.39 -10.53
CA VAL A 337 12.25 -18.88 -9.35
C VAL A 337 12.97 -20.04 -8.66
N ALA A 338 13.61 -20.93 -9.43
CA ALA A 338 14.33 -22.07 -8.86
C ALA A 338 15.59 -21.59 -8.12
N ALA A 339 16.37 -20.70 -8.74
CA ALA A 339 17.52 -20.11 -8.08
C ALA A 339 17.11 -19.24 -6.87
N LEU A 340 15.98 -18.54 -6.98
CA LEU A 340 15.44 -17.76 -5.86
C LEU A 340 15.07 -18.66 -4.68
N ALA A 341 14.40 -19.80 -4.91
CA ALA A 341 14.07 -20.76 -3.87
C ALA A 341 15.33 -21.25 -3.13
N CYS A 342 16.36 -21.68 -3.88
CA CYS A 342 17.65 -22.06 -3.32
C CYS A 342 18.26 -20.92 -2.50
N PHE A 343 18.25 -19.68 -3.01
CA PHE A 343 18.80 -18.53 -2.31
C PHE A 343 18.07 -18.26 -0.98
N LEU A 344 16.74 -18.36 -0.95
CA LEU A 344 15.94 -18.18 0.27
C LEU A 344 16.33 -19.20 1.34
N GLU A 345 16.51 -20.45 0.97
CA GLU A 345 16.91 -21.53 1.87
C GLU A 345 18.37 -21.38 2.34
N GLU A 346 19.32 -21.23 1.41
CA GLU A 346 20.75 -21.11 1.70
C GLU A 346 21.07 -19.91 2.60
N ARG A 347 20.37 -18.79 2.38
CA ARG A 347 20.55 -17.57 3.17
C ARG A 347 19.63 -17.50 4.38
N ALA A 348 18.82 -18.53 4.63
CA ALA A 348 17.84 -18.60 5.72
C ALA A 348 17.02 -17.31 5.82
N ILE A 349 16.43 -16.89 4.70
CA ILE A 349 15.61 -15.68 4.63
C ILE A 349 14.31 -15.91 5.42
N GLU A 350 14.03 -15.01 6.35
CA GLU A 350 12.89 -15.10 7.27
C GLU A 350 11.71 -14.25 6.80
N LYS A 351 11.99 -13.17 6.05
CA LYS A 351 10.98 -12.22 5.59
C LYS A 351 11.13 -11.92 4.12
N VAL A 352 10.05 -12.11 3.37
CA VAL A 352 9.94 -11.80 1.94
C VAL A 352 8.62 -11.08 1.65
N ILE A 353 8.63 -10.21 0.65
CA ILE A 353 7.43 -9.61 0.08
C ILE A 353 7.49 -9.85 -1.41
N LEU A 354 6.60 -10.68 -1.90
CA LEU A 354 6.64 -11.15 -3.28
C LEU A 354 5.31 -10.89 -3.96
N PRO A 355 5.31 -10.46 -5.24
CA PRO A 355 4.09 -10.45 -6.03
C PRO A 355 3.45 -11.84 -6.04
N VAL A 356 2.11 -11.88 -6.05
CA VAL A 356 1.32 -13.14 -6.05
C VAL A 356 1.75 -14.09 -7.17
N VAL A 357 2.14 -13.56 -8.33
CA VAL A 357 2.67 -14.37 -9.45
C VAL A 357 3.96 -15.12 -9.09
N ILE A 358 4.88 -14.48 -8.38
CA ILE A 358 6.14 -15.10 -7.93
C ILE A 358 5.86 -16.13 -6.84
N LEU A 359 4.96 -15.82 -5.89
CA LEU A 359 4.54 -16.76 -4.85
C LEU A 359 3.92 -18.04 -5.45
N HIS A 360 3.06 -17.91 -6.46
CA HIS A 360 2.50 -19.06 -7.15
C HIS A 360 3.55 -19.90 -7.86
N GLN A 361 4.55 -19.26 -8.47
CA GLN A 361 5.63 -19.97 -9.14
C GLN A 361 6.53 -20.69 -8.13
N LEU A 362 6.90 -20.04 -7.02
CA LEU A 362 7.66 -20.67 -5.92
C LEU A 362 6.93 -21.88 -5.35
N ALA A 363 5.63 -21.76 -5.07
CA ALA A 363 4.83 -22.87 -4.55
C ALA A 363 4.80 -24.07 -5.52
N ARG A 364 4.76 -23.82 -6.83
CA ARG A 364 4.83 -24.88 -7.84
C ARG A 364 6.21 -25.53 -7.88
N GLU A 365 7.27 -24.74 -7.85
CA GLU A 365 8.65 -25.23 -7.86
C GLU A 365 8.93 -26.12 -6.65
N MET A 366 8.54 -25.67 -5.45
CA MET A 366 8.69 -26.45 -4.22
C MET A 366 7.87 -27.75 -4.22
N ALA A 367 6.69 -27.76 -4.85
CA ALA A 367 5.89 -28.97 -4.97
C ALA A 367 6.55 -30.01 -5.90
N VAL A 368 7.25 -29.57 -6.94
CA VAL A 368 7.99 -30.45 -7.88
C VAL A 368 9.22 -31.05 -7.20
N GLN A 369 9.91 -30.30 -6.33
CA GLN A 369 11.09 -30.81 -5.62
C GLN A 369 10.75 -31.85 -4.53
N GLN A 370 9.49 -31.92 -4.09
CA GLN A 370 9.00 -32.89 -3.11
C GLN A 370 8.41 -34.17 -3.73
N SER A 371 8.22 -34.21 -5.06
CA SER A 371 7.73 -35.36 -5.83
C SER A 371 8.86 -36.10 -6.52
#